data_AF-A0A2G4E509-F1
#
_entry.id   AF-A0A2G4E509-F1
#
_cell.length_a   1.000
_cell.length_b   1.000
_cell.length_c   1.000
_cell.angle_alpha   90.00
_cell.angle_beta   90.00
_cell.angle_gamma   90.00
#
_symmetry.space_group_name_H-M   'P 1'
#
loop_
_entity.id
_entity.type
_entity.pdbx_description
1 polymer ?
#
loop_
_entity_poly.entity_id
_entity_poly.type
_entity_poly.pdbx_seq_one_letter_code
_entity_poly.pdbx_strand_id
1 'polypeptide(L)' 'MAMNMIGQTWYPISKGSNSQKSAVQAIESINKMVESTGVRVISIETVYQLKWHRLSRVVVGIRVWHDSQS' A
#
# COMPACT_ATOMS: atom_id res chain seq x y z
N MET A 1 16.26 0.28 -24.61
CA MET A 1 15.95 0.78 -23.27
C MET A 1 14.64 0.14 -22.86
N ALA A 2 14.65 -0.71 -21.83
CA ALA A 2 13.41 -1.28 -21.30
C ALA A 2 12.55 -0.15 -20.71
N MET A 3 11.24 -0.18 -20.95
CA MET A 3 10.33 0.86 -20.46
C MET A 3 9.87 0.45 -19.06
N ASN A 4 10.34 1.16 -18.05
CA ASN A 4 9.91 0.97 -16.67
C ASN A 4 8.42 1.36 -16.55
N MET A 5 7.57 0.42 -16.14
CA MET A 5 6.16 0.69 -15.92
C MET A 5 5.92 0.97 -14.43
N ILE A 6 5.41 2.18 -14.14
CA ILE A 6 5.03 2.56 -12.77
C ILE A 6 3.60 2.10 -12.52
N GLY A 7 3.44 1.18 -11.56
CA GLY A 7 2.16 0.69 -11.07
C GLY A 7 1.85 1.18 -9.65
N GLN A 8 0.60 0.98 -9.24
CA GLN A 8 0.16 1.16 -7.85
C GLN A 8 -0.67 -0.03 -7.38
N THR A 9 -0.44 -0.45 -6.14
CA THR A 9 -1.21 -1.50 -5.45
C THR A 9 -1.82 -0.91 -4.18
N TRP A 10 -3.07 -1.27 -3.88
CA TRP A 10 -3.83 -0.75 -2.75
C TRP A 10 -4.17 -1.85 -1.74
N TYR A 11 -3.80 -1.63 -0.47
CA TYR A 11 -4.07 -2.53 0.66
C TYR A 11 -5.01 -1.85 1.65
N PRO A 12 -6.32 -2.16 1.62
CA PRO A 12 -7.29 -1.54 2.52
C PRO A 12 -7.12 -2.01 3.97
N ILE A 13 -7.29 -1.09 4.93
CA ILE A 13 -7.36 -1.38 6.36
C ILE A 13 -8.80 -1.16 6.82
N SER A 14 -9.48 -2.25 7.19
CA SER A 14 -10.88 -2.23 7.61
C SER A 14 -11.07 -1.57 8.98
N LYS A 15 -12.19 -0.84 9.13
CA LYS A 15 -12.54 -0.22 10.41
C LYS A 15 -12.78 -1.30 11.47
N GLY A 16 -12.05 -1.23 12.59
CA GLY A 16 -12.15 -2.21 13.68
C GLY A 16 -11.17 -3.38 13.57
N SER A 17 -10.35 -3.46 12.51
CA SER A 17 -9.21 -4.36 12.51
C SER A 17 -8.13 -3.83 13.46
N ASN A 18 -7.39 -4.73 14.11
CA ASN A 18 -6.22 -4.33 14.86
C ASN A 18 -5.20 -3.74 13.86
N SER A 19 -4.91 -2.44 14.00
CA SER A 19 -4.11 -1.67 13.03
C SER A 19 -2.73 -2.26 12.85
N GLN A 20 -2.13 -2.80 13.92
CA GLN A 20 -0.86 -3.52 13.87
C GLN A 20 -0.96 -4.80 13.02
N LYS A 21 -2.00 -5.62 13.24
CA LYS A 21 -2.21 -6.86 12.46
C LYS A 21 -2.41 -6.57 10.98
N SER A 22 -3.10 -5.47 10.66
CA SER A 22 -3.37 -5.06 9.28
C SER A 22 -2.11 -4.53 8.59
N ALA A 23 -1.25 -3.82 9.32
CA ALA A 23 0.05 -3.37 8.80
C ALA A 23 0.98 -4.56 8.52
N VAL A 24 1.04 -5.56 9.41
CA VAL A 24 1.83 -6.78 9.21
C VAL A 24 1.35 -7.54 7.96
N GLN A 25 0.03 -7.73 7.80
CA GLN A 25 -0.54 -8.37 6.62
C GLN A 25 -0.24 -7.59 5.32
N ALA A 26 -0.26 -6.26 5.37
CA ALA A 26 0.11 -5.44 4.22
C ALA A 26 1.59 -5.63 3.87
N ILE A 27 2.50 -5.63 4.86
CA ILE A 27 3.94 -5.87 4.63
C ILE A 27 4.18 -7.26 4.03
N GLU A 28 3.55 -8.31 4.55
CA GLU A 28 3.64 -9.65 4.00
C GLU A 28 3.16 -9.71 2.54
N SER A 29 2.07 -9.00 2.24
CA SER A 29 1.52 -8.95 0.87
C SER A 29 2.43 -8.18 -0.09
N ILE A 30 3.11 -7.13 0.40
CA ILE A 30 4.11 -6.38 -0.37
C ILE A 30 5.33 -7.25 -0.66
N ASN A 31 5.86 -7.96 0.33
CA ASN A 31 7.01 -8.85 0.15
C ASN A 31 6.68 -9.94 -0.88
N LYS A 32 5.50 -10.57 -0.79
CA LYS A 32 5.04 -11.53 -1.80
C LYS A 32 4.93 -10.93 -3.20
N MET A 33 4.45 -9.69 -3.31
CA MET A 33 4.38 -8.99 -4.61
C MET A 33 5.80 -8.82 -5.19
N VAL A 34 6.74 -8.31 -4.40
CA VAL A 34 8.15 -8.11 -4.82
C VAL A 34 8.79 -9.44 -5.26
N GLU A 35 8.61 -10.51 -4.48
CA GLU A 35 9.16 -11.84 -4.78
C GLU A 35 8.54 -12.46 -6.04
N SER A 36 7.22 -12.37 -6.22
CA SER A 36 6.50 -13.06 -7.30
C SER A 36 6.57 -12.34 -8.65
N THR A 37 6.66 -11.01 -8.65
CA THR A 37 6.63 -10.21 -9.89
C THR A 37 7.95 -9.52 -10.20
N GLY A 38 8.95 -9.59 -9.32
CA GLY A 38 10.24 -8.93 -9.51
C GLY A 38 10.15 -7.40 -9.53
N VAL A 39 9.04 -6.84 -9.05
CA VAL A 39 8.83 -5.39 -9.02
C VAL A 39 9.64 -4.73 -7.92
N ARG A 40 10.12 -3.52 -8.19
CA ARG A 40 10.83 -2.70 -7.21
C ARG A 40 9.85 -1.73 -6.55
N VAL A 41 9.75 -1.76 -5.22
CA VAL A 41 8.97 -0.75 -4.48
C VAL A 41 9.64 0.62 -4.58
N ILE A 42 8.87 1.62 -4.99
CA ILE A 42 9.29 3.02 -5.10
C ILE A 42 8.89 3.80 -3.84
N SER A 43 7.62 3.65 -3.42
CA SER A 43 7.05 4.41 -2.30
C SER A 43 5.95 3.64 -1.61
N ILE A 44 5.81 3.85 -0.29
CA ILE A 44 4.73 3.31 0.54
C ILE A 44 4.06 4.49 1.24
N GLU A 45 2.76 4.64 1.02
CA GLU A 45 1.96 5.75 1.53
C GLU A 45 0.84 5.23 2.43
N THR A 46 0.74 5.78 3.64
CA THR A 46 -0.45 5.58 4.47
C THR A 46 -1.56 6.47 3.95
N VAL A 47 -2.69 5.88 3.60
CA VAL A 47 -3.85 6.61 3.09
C VAL A 47 -4.84 6.86 4.21
N TYR A 48 -5.29 8.11 4.28
CA TYR A 48 -6.20 8.59 5.32
C TYR A 48 -7.53 9.02 4.71
N GLN A 49 -8.63 8.67 5.36
CA GLN A 49 -9.94 9.24 5.09
C GLN A 49 -10.24 10.35 6.09
N LEU A 50 -10.72 11.49 5.59
CA LEU A 50 -11.23 12.58 6.42
C LEU A 50 -12.60 12.18 6.98
N LYS A 51 -12.79 12.32 8.30
CA LYS A 51 -14.14 12.24 8.88
C LYS A 51 -14.92 13.53 8.65
N TRP A 52 -16.25 13.44 8.68
CA TRP A 52 -17.24 14.47 8.35
C TRP A 52 -17.06 15.83 9.07
N HIS A 53 -16.27 15.91 10.14
CA HIS A 53 -15.95 17.19 10.81
C HIS A 53 -14.57 17.77 10.48
N ARG A 54 -13.82 17.24 9.51
CA ARG A 54 -12.46 17.68 9.09
C ARG A 54 -11.38 17.72 10.19
N LEU A 55 -11.73 17.44 11.45
CA LEU A 55 -10.86 17.49 12.62
C LEU A 55 -10.11 16.17 12.90
N SER A 56 -10.45 15.08 12.21
CA SER A 56 -9.80 13.79 12.42
C SER A 56 -9.59 13.03 11.11
N ARG A 57 -8.39 12.46 10.95
CA ARG A 57 -8.01 11.55 9.87
C ARG A 57 -8.01 10.12 10.41
N VAL A 58 -8.55 9.18 9.65
CA VAL A 58 -8.47 7.75 9.97
C VAL A 58 -7.70 7.04 8.89
N VAL A 59 -6.74 6.21 9.28
CA VAL A 59 -6.03 5.33 8.36
C VAL A 59 -7.03 4.37 7.73
N VAL A 60 -7.09 4.33 6.40
CA VAL A 60 -7.98 3.44 5.63
C VAL A 60 -7.21 2.45 4.77
N GLY A 61 -5.87 2.52 4.76
CA GLY A 61 -5.04 1.53 4.10
C GLY A 61 -3.65 2.05 3.74
N ILE A 62 -2.94 1.26 2.95
CA ILE A 62 -1.59 1.51 2.47
C ILE A 62 -1.58 1.43 0.95
N ARG A 63 -1.03 2.44 0.29
CA ARG A 63 -0.79 2.45 -1.15
C ARG A 63 0.69 2.22 -1.40
N VAL A 64 1.00 1.36 -2.36
CA VAL A 64 2.37 1.01 -2.72
C VAL A 64 2.58 1.31 -4.18
N TRP A 65 3.53 2.20 -4.45
CA TRP A 65 4.00 2.50 -5.80
C TRP A 65 5.18 1.58 -6.11
N HIS A 66 5.16 0.99 -7.29
CA HIS A 66 6.17 0.03 -7.72
C HIS A 66 6.53 0.22 -9.18
N ASP A 67 7.74 -0.18 -9.52
CA ASP A 67 8.30 -0.18 -10.87
C ASP A 67 8.50 -1.62 -11.31
N SER A 68 7.96 -1.98 -12.47
CA SER A 68 8.22 -3.26 -13.13
C SER A 68 9.06 -3.04 -14.38
N GLN A 69 10.15 -3.79 -14.50
CA GLN A 69 10.87 -3.90 -15.77
C GLN A 69 10.01 -4.74 -16.73
N SER A 70 9.53 -4.11 -17.81
CA SER A 70 8.85 -4.80 -18.91
C SER A 70 9.83 -5.31 -19.95
#